data_AF-H2YQF5-F1
#
_entry.id   AF-H2YQF5-F1
#
_cell.length_a   1.000
_cell.length_b   1.000
_cell.length_c   1.000
_cell.angle_alpha   90.00
_cell.angle_beta   90.00
_cell.angle_gamma   90.00
#
_symmetry.space_group_name_H-M   'P 1'
#
loop_
_entity.id
_entity.type
_entity.pdbx_description
1 polymer ?
#
loop_
_entity_poly.entity_id
_entity_poly.type
_entity_poly.pdbx_seq_one_letter_code
_entity_poly.pdbx_strand_id
1 'polypeptide(L)'
;HPGTPQVISSHFSLPISIVAKPSSPVKKQDHKVTLQTNQPCVNLMELLPELSQSDSGPSCVGLEYIHGPKATILTSKSSNRYRIQCDEYEGLGLVTNELVVRLQKRGLKVSTQDPVNLIEYFNLVDQHHLLRIGNEQLMFGLEQRAQQYRAIQRRLLTRFKDKTPSPLNCLDTLLDGTHAQVFLSHFSI
;
A
#
# COMPACT_ATOMS: atom_id res chain seq x y z
N HIS A 1 -30.96 -28.48 23.09
CA HIS A 1 -29.64 -28.33 22.42
C HIS A 1 -29.48 -26.89 21.96
N PRO A 2 -28.41 -26.17 22.34
CA PRO A 2 -28.15 -24.85 21.76
C PRO A 2 -27.78 -25.03 20.28
N GLY A 3 -28.40 -24.24 19.40
CA GLY A 3 -28.20 -24.32 17.96
C GLY A 3 -26.77 -23.96 17.58
N THR A 4 -26.16 -24.74 16.70
CA THR A 4 -24.82 -24.52 16.18
C THR A 4 -24.77 -23.20 15.39
N PRO A 5 -23.75 -22.34 15.59
CA PRO A 5 -23.65 -21.08 14.86
C PRO A 5 -23.50 -21.32 13.36
N GLN A 6 -24.24 -20.55 12.57
CA GLN A 6 -24.13 -20.52 11.11
C GLN A 6 -23.61 -19.16 10.66
N VAL A 7 -22.84 -19.15 9.58
CA VAL A 7 -22.27 -17.94 8.97
C VAL A 7 -22.75 -17.86 7.52
N ILE A 8 -23.24 -16.68 7.12
CA ILE A 8 -23.57 -16.34 5.73
C ILE A 8 -22.62 -15.23 5.28
N SER A 9 -22.10 -15.33 4.05
CA SER A 9 -21.18 -14.36 3.46
C SER A 9 -21.63 -13.96 2.05
N SER A 10 -21.40 -12.70 1.69
CA SER A 10 -21.69 -12.12 0.37
C SER A 10 -20.55 -11.21 -0.06
N HIS A 11 -20.28 -11.12 -1.36
CA HIS A 11 -19.20 -10.31 -1.93
C HIS A 11 -19.75 -9.36 -3.00
N PHE A 12 -19.16 -8.17 -3.11
CA PHE A 12 -19.45 -7.19 -4.14
C PHE A 12 -18.16 -6.49 -4.58
N SER A 13 -18.15 -5.95 -5.79
CA SER A 13 -16.99 -5.22 -6.34
C SER A 13 -17.16 -3.72 -6.14
N LEU A 14 -16.11 -3.07 -5.66
CA LEU A 14 -16.03 -1.61 -5.57
C LEU A 14 -15.56 -1.02 -6.90
N PRO A 15 -16.08 0.15 -7.32
CA PRO A 15 -15.63 0.82 -8.53
C PRO A 15 -14.24 1.43 -8.38
N ILE A 16 -13.45 1.42 -9.46
CA ILE A 16 -12.08 1.98 -9.50
C ILE A 16 -12.04 3.48 -9.17
N SER A 17 -13.15 4.20 -9.38
CA SER A 17 -13.27 5.63 -9.06
C SER A 17 -13.15 5.96 -7.57
N ILE A 18 -13.23 4.97 -6.67
CA ILE A 18 -12.99 5.15 -5.23
C ILE A 18 -11.49 5.33 -4.93
N VAL A 19 -10.61 4.80 -5.77
CA VAL A 19 -9.16 4.74 -5.52
C VAL A 19 -8.34 5.46 -6.59
N ALA A 20 -8.96 5.87 -7.71
CA ALA A 20 -8.29 6.57 -8.79
C ALA A 20 -9.20 7.61 -9.44
N LYS A 21 -8.57 8.63 -10.04
CA LYS A 21 -9.22 9.68 -10.82
C LYS A 21 -8.66 9.69 -12.25
N PRO A 22 -9.43 10.15 -13.25
CA PRO A 22 -8.91 10.35 -14.60
C PRO A 22 -7.73 11.32 -14.60
N SER A 23 -6.71 11.04 -15.41
CA SER A 23 -5.55 11.92 -15.57
C SER A 23 -5.02 11.91 -17.00
N SER A 24 -4.23 12.93 -17.36
CA SER A 24 -3.52 12.93 -18.64
C SER A 24 -2.59 11.71 -18.74
N PRO A 25 -2.61 10.97 -19.86
CA PRO A 25 -1.71 9.84 -20.08
C PRO A 25 -0.23 10.22 -20.04
N VAL A 26 0.61 9.35 -19.47
CA VAL A 26 2.07 9.51 -19.44
C VAL A 26 2.70 8.64 -20.53
N LYS A 27 3.55 9.24 -21.38
CA LYS A 27 4.08 8.57 -22.59
C LYS A 27 5.09 7.44 -22.31
N LYS A 28 5.86 7.56 -21.23
CA LYS A 28 6.90 6.61 -20.86
C LYS A 28 6.93 6.53 -19.34
N GLN A 29 6.87 5.30 -18.84
CA GLN A 29 6.95 4.96 -17.43
C GLN A 29 7.82 3.73 -17.27
N ASP A 30 8.37 3.55 -16.07
CA ASP A 30 9.47 2.61 -15.81
C ASP A 30 9.03 1.14 -15.86
N HIS A 31 7.87 0.83 -15.29
CA HIS A 31 7.31 -0.52 -15.30
C HIS A 31 6.17 -0.65 -16.31
N LYS A 32 6.06 -1.83 -16.92
CA LYS A 32 4.99 -2.14 -17.88
C LYS A 32 4.62 -3.61 -17.87
N VAL A 33 3.36 -3.88 -18.17
CA VAL A 33 2.84 -5.22 -18.46
C VAL A 33 2.03 -5.16 -19.75
N THR A 34 2.21 -6.17 -20.61
CA THR A 34 1.40 -6.30 -21.83
C THR A 34 0.47 -7.49 -21.73
N LEU A 35 -0.83 -7.20 -21.77
CA LEU A 35 -1.88 -8.19 -21.96
C LEU A 35 -2.15 -8.38 -23.44
N GLN A 36 -2.55 -9.58 -23.83
CA GLN A 36 -3.00 -9.92 -25.16
C GLN A 36 -4.39 -10.55 -25.09
N THR A 37 -5.21 -10.29 -26.09
CA THR A 37 -6.55 -10.87 -26.20
C THR A 37 -6.73 -11.67 -27.48
N ASN A 38 -7.79 -12.48 -27.54
CA ASN A 38 -8.14 -13.23 -28.74
C ASN A 38 -8.85 -12.42 -29.84
N GLN A 39 -9.09 -11.11 -29.62
CA GLN A 39 -9.72 -10.20 -30.58
C GLN A 39 -8.99 -8.84 -30.63
N PRO A 40 -9.24 -7.99 -31.64
CA PRO A 40 -8.68 -6.63 -31.66
C PRO A 40 -9.06 -5.80 -30.43
N CYS A 41 -8.23 -4.79 -30.12
CA CYS A 41 -8.44 -3.93 -28.97
C CYS A 41 -9.77 -3.17 -29.06
N VAL A 42 -10.51 -3.14 -27.94
CA VAL A 42 -11.74 -2.37 -27.82
C VAL A 42 -11.43 -0.90 -27.51
N ASN A 43 -12.40 -0.03 -27.78
CA ASN A 43 -12.31 1.39 -27.43
C ASN A 43 -12.19 1.56 -25.91
N LEU A 44 -11.07 2.11 -25.44
CA LEU A 44 -10.82 2.28 -24.02
C LEU A 44 -11.79 3.26 -23.36
N MET A 45 -12.30 4.25 -24.10
CA MET A 45 -13.29 5.20 -23.56
C MET A 45 -14.65 4.54 -23.29
N GLU A 46 -15.01 3.52 -24.06
CA GLU A 46 -16.21 2.72 -23.80
C GLU A 46 -15.99 1.66 -22.72
N LEU A 47 -14.74 1.23 -22.53
CA LEU A 47 -14.39 0.23 -21.53
C LEU A 47 -14.23 0.85 -20.13
N LEU A 48 -13.69 2.07 -20.08
CA LEU A 48 -13.35 2.84 -18.87
C LEU A 48 -13.90 4.27 -18.99
N PRO A 49 -15.23 4.44 -19.12
CA PRO A 49 -15.84 5.75 -19.33
C PRO A 49 -15.54 6.72 -18.19
N GLU A 50 -15.45 6.24 -16.95
CA GLU A 50 -15.15 7.03 -15.76
C GLU A 50 -13.71 7.55 -15.70
N LEU A 51 -12.80 6.98 -16.50
CA LEU A 51 -11.41 7.42 -16.61
C LEU A 51 -11.14 8.26 -17.88
N SER A 52 -12.17 8.53 -18.68
CA SER A 52 -12.04 9.28 -19.93
C SER A 52 -12.00 10.78 -19.67
N GLN A 53 -11.04 11.48 -20.29
CA GLN A 53 -10.94 12.95 -20.35
C GLN A 53 -11.11 13.45 -21.78
N SER A 54 -11.27 14.77 -21.97
CA SER A 54 -11.28 15.41 -23.30
C SER A 54 -10.06 15.03 -24.15
N ASP A 55 -8.93 14.82 -23.49
CA ASP A 55 -7.64 14.56 -24.12
C ASP A 55 -7.38 13.04 -24.27
N SER A 56 -8.27 12.21 -23.73
CA SER A 56 -8.20 10.76 -23.87
C SER A 56 -8.62 10.36 -25.28
N GLY A 57 -7.79 9.56 -25.95
CA GLY A 57 -8.13 8.95 -27.22
C GLY A 57 -8.78 7.57 -27.01
N PRO A 58 -9.42 7.00 -28.04
CA PRO A 58 -9.99 5.64 -27.96
C PRO A 58 -8.95 4.55 -27.69
N SER A 59 -7.67 4.88 -27.81
CA SER A 59 -6.54 3.96 -27.67
C SER A 59 -5.61 4.30 -26.50
N CYS A 60 -5.96 5.30 -25.68
CA CYS A 60 -5.10 5.77 -24.61
C CYS A 60 -5.93 6.38 -23.46
N VAL A 61 -5.79 5.83 -22.26
CA VAL A 61 -6.44 6.32 -21.03
C VAL A 61 -5.40 6.42 -19.93
N GLY A 62 -5.41 7.53 -19.19
CA GLY A 62 -4.57 7.76 -18.03
C GLY A 62 -5.40 7.82 -16.75
N LEU A 63 -4.82 7.34 -15.65
CA LEU A 63 -5.40 7.45 -14.32
C LEU A 63 -4.33 7.80 -13.29
N GLU A 64 -4.75 8.47 -12.23
CA GLU A 64 -3.92 8.82 -11.08
C GLU A 64 -4.56 8.20 -9.83
N TYR A 65 -3.81 7.38 -9.10
CA TYR A 65 -4.27 6.85 -7.82
C TYR A 65 -4.35 7.97 -6.78
N ILE A 66 -5.31 7.88 -5.85
CA ILE A 66 -5.41 8.86 -4.75
C ILE A 66 -4.15 8.75 -3.90
N HIS A 67 -3.41 9.87 -3.81
CA HIS A 67 -2.10 9.94 -3.13
C HIS A 67 -1.07 8.93 -3.65
N GLY A 68 -1.16 8.55 -4.92
CA GLY A 68 -0.31 7.52 -5.52
C GLY A 68 0.16 7.86 -6.92
N PRO A 69 0.73 6.87 -7.62
CA PRO A 69 1.35 7.08 -8.91
C PRO A 69 0.30 7.26 -10.02
N LYS A 70 0.78 7.68 -11.20
CA LYS A 70 -0.02 7.66 -12.42
C LYS A 70 0.17 6.34 -13.14
N ALA A 71 -0.89 5.82 -13.74
CA ALA A 71 -0.82 4.68 -14.63
C ALA A 71 -1.47 5.01 -15.97
N THR A 72 -0.96 4.40 -17.03
CA THR A 72 -1.42 4.63 -18.40
C THR A 72 -1.75 3.31 -19.08
N ILE A 73 -2.91 3.23 -19.72
CA ILE A 73 -3.32 2.11 -20.57
C ILE A 73 -3.24 2.55 -22.02
N LEU A 74 -2.50 1.78 -22.81
CA LEU A 74 -2.26 2.01 -24.23
C LEU A 74 -2.72 0.79 -25.04
N THR A 75 -3.46 1.06 -26.11
CA THR A 75 -3.79 0.07 -27.15
C THR A 75 -3.38 0.59 -28.52
N SER A 76 -3.48 -0.26 -29.53
CA SER A 76 -3.33 0.12 -30.94
C SER A 76 -4.49 -0.44 -31.75
N LYS A 77 -5.00 0.35 -32.70
CA LYS A 77 -6.23 0.05 -33.47
C LYS A 77 -6.21 -1.29 -34.21
N SER A 78 -5.04 -1.77 -34.61
CA SER A 78 -4.86 -3.04 -35.35
C SER A 78 -4.30 -4.17 -34.50
N SER A 79 -4.08 -3.91 -33.20
CA SER A 79 -3.50 -4.88 -32.28
C SER A 79 -4.57 -5.53 -31.41
N ASN A 80 -4.21 -6.65 -30.80
CA ASN A 80 -4.94 -7.30 -29.71
C ASN A 80 -4.22 -7.12 -28.36
N ARG A 81 -3.25 -6.20 -28.28
CA ARG A 81 -2.39 -5.97 -27.13
C ARG A 81 -2.78 -4.71 -26.36
N TYR A 82 -2.90 -4.86 -25.04
CA TYR A 82 -3.12 -3.79 -24.08
C TYR A 82 -1.86 -3.66 -23.25
N ARG A 83 -1.22 -2.50 -23.29
CA ARG A 83 -0.05 -2.19 -22.48
C ARG A 83 -0.46 -1.30 -21.33
N ILE A 84 -0.14 -1.72 -20.13
CA ILE A 84 -0.30 -0.94 -18.90
C ILE A 84 1.09 -0.50 -18.47
N GLN A 85 1.25 0.76 -18.09
CA GLN A 85 2.51 1.31 -17.61
C GLN A 85 2.29 2.12 -16.33
N CYS A 86 3.30 2.12 -15.45
CA CYS A 86 3.32 2.87 -14.19
C CYS A 86 4.77 3.08 -13.75
N ASP A 87 5.04 4.15 -13.01
CA ASP A 87 6.38 4.43 -12.46
C ASP A 87 6.66 3.64 -11.17
N GLU A 88 5.63 3.08 -10.55
CA GLU A 88 5.73 2.17 -9.41
C GLU A 88 5.18 0.80 -9.81
N TYR A 89 5.88 -0.27 -9.42
CA TYR A 89 5.54 -1.63 -9.85
C TYR A 89 4.18 -2.09 -9.31
N GLU A 90 3.89 -1.78 -8.04
CA GLU A 90 2.62 -2.02 -7.36
C GLU A 90 1.44 -1.31 -8.04
N GLY A 91 1.69 -0.15 -8.66
CA GLY A 91 0.70 0.63 -9.39
C GLY A 91 0.15 -0.08 -10.63
N LEU A 92 0.83 -1.14 -11.12
CA LEU A 92 0.32 -1.97 -12.22
C LEU A 92 -0.82 -2.90 -11.79
N GLY A 93 -0.87 -3.34 -10.53
CA GLY A 93 -1.73 -4.44 -10.09
C GLY A 93 -3.22 -4.16 -10.24
N LEU A 94 -3.69 -3.06 -9.63
CA LEU A 94 -5.12 -2.74 -9.57
C LEU A 94 -5.69 -2.45 -10.96
N VAL A 95 -5.04 -1.59 -11.73
CA VAL A 95 -5.45 -1.25 -13.09
C VAL A 95 -5.43 -2.47 -14.04
N THR A 96 -4.43 -3.36 -13.90
CA THR A 96 -4.34 -4.57 -14.72
C THR A 96 -5.50 -5.50 -14.39
N ASN A 97 -5.80 -5.71 -13.11
CA ASN A 97 -6.93 -6.55 -12.68
C ASN A 97 -8.27 -5.97 -13.17
N GLU A 98 -8.50 -4.66 -13.02
CA GLU A 98 -9.72 -4.01 -13.49
C GLU A 98 -9.90 -4.20 -15.00
N LEU A 99 -8.82 -4.00 -15.77
CA LEU A 99 -8.84 -4.20 -17.22
C LEU A 99 -9.15 -5.66 -17.59
N VAL A 100 -8.50 -6.63 -16.95
CA VAL A 100 -8.75 -8.07 -17.17
C VAL A 100 -10.21 -8.40 -16.90
N VAL A 101 -10.76 -7.96 -15.75
CA VAL A 101 -12.16 -8.22 -15.36
C VAL A 101 -13.12 -7.63 -16.40
N ARG A 102 -12.89 -6.41 -16.88
CA ARG A 102 -13.78 -5.79 -17.88
C ARG A 102 -13.68 -6.43 -19.26
N LEU A 103 -12.48 -6.82 -19.69
CA LEU A 103 -12.29 -7.55 -20.94
C LEU A 103 -12.98 -8.92 -20.90
N GLN A 104 -12.83 -9.65 -19.79
CA GLN A 104 -13.49 -10.95 -19.59
C GLN A 104 -15.02 -10.82 -19.54
N LYS A 105 -15.56 -9.76 -18.92
CA LYS A 105 -17.01 -9.45 -18.95
C LYS A 105 -17.53 -9.21 -20.38
N ARG A 106 -16.68 -8.77 -21.31
CA ARG A 106 -16.99 -8.68 -22.75
C ARG A 106 -16.76 -10.00 -23.51
N GLY A 107 -16.45 -11.10 -22.82
CA GLY A 107 -16.21 -12.41 -23.43
C GLY A 107 -14.83 -12.58 -24.07
N LEU A 108 -13.88 -11.69 -23.78
CA LEU A 108 -12.52 -11.76 -24.31
C LEU A 108 -11.63 -12.65 -23.44
N LYS A 109 -10.86 -13.53 -24.08
CA LYS A 109 -9.82 -14.31 -23.40
C LYS A 109 -8.57 -13.46 -23.32
N VAL A 110 -8.06 -13.27 -22.10
CA VAL A 110 -6.85 -12.47 -21.82
C VAL A 110 -5.69 -13.40 -21.48
N SER A 111 -4.53 -13.16 -22.08
CA SER A 111 -3.27 -13.85 -21.79
C SER A 111 -2.13 -12.83 -21.65
N THR A 112 -1.05 -13.24 -21.01
CA THR A 112 0.17 -12.43 -20.87
C THR A 112 1.29 -13.16 -21.61
N GLN A 113 2.01 -12.46 -22.49
CA GLN A 113 3.19 -13.03 -23.17
C GLN A 113 4.51 -12.61 -22.52
N ASP A 114 4.49 -11.49 -21.81
CA ASP A 114 5.68 -11.00 -21.12
C ASP A 114 5.97 -11.89 -19.91
N PRO A 115 7.22 -12.35 -19.71
CA PRO A 115 7.58 -13.07 -18.49
C PRO A 115 7.32 -12.17 -17.29
N VAL A 116 6.84 -12.76 -16.20
CA VAL A 116 6.65 -12.02 -14.94
C VAL A 116 8.00 -11.45 -14.52
N ASN A 117 8.06 -10.14 -14.31
CA ASN A 117 9.28 -9.50 -13.79
C ASN A 117 9.41 -9.83 -12.30
N LEU A 118 10.00 -10.98 -12.01
CA LEU A 118 10.21 -11.48 -10.65
C LEU A 118 11.25 -10.65 -9.88
N ILE A 119 12.13 -9.92 -10.58
CA ILE A 119 13.18 -9.12 -9.94
C ILE A 119 12.53 -7.99 -9.14
N GLU A 120 11.63 -7.23 -9.76
CA GLU A 120 10.86 -6.16 -9.08
C GLU A 120 10.07 -6.70 -7.88
N TYR A 121 9.45 -7.86 -8.08
CA TYR A 121 8.70 -8.54 -7.02
C TYR A 121 9.60 -8.89 -5.83
N PHE A 122 10.77 -9.51 -6.07
CA PHE A 122 11.69 -9.85 -5.00
C PHE A 122 12.28 -8.63 -4.31
N ASN A 123 12.55 -7.54 -5.05
CA ASN A 123 12.98 -6.28 -4.45
C ASN A 123 11.94 -5.73 -3.45
N LEU A 124 10.64 -5.77 -3.80
CA LEU A 124 9.57 -5.37 -2.89
C LEU A 124 9.48 -6.27 -1.65
N VAL A 125 9.67 -7.59 -1.83
CA VAL A 125 9.70 -8.56 -0.72
C VAL A 125 10.86 -8.24 0.24
N ASP A 126 12.05 -7.98 -0.29
CA ASP A 126 13.24 -7.64 0.50
C ASP A 126 13.06 -6.30 1.23
N GLN A 127 12.52 -5.28 0.56
CA GLN A 127 12.21 -3.99 1.19
C GLN A 127 11.22 -4.15 2.35
N HIS A 128 10.14 -4.92 2.14
CA HIS A 128 9.17 -5.20 3.20
C HIS A 128 9.80 -5.98 4.35
N HIS A 129 10.70 -6.93 4.06
CA HIS A 129 11.43 -7.66 5.10
C HIS A 129 12.33 -6.73 5.94
N LEU A 130 13.06 -5.82 5.30
CA LEU A 130 13.89 -4.82 5.98
C LEU A 130 13.05 -3.88 6.86
N LEU A 131 11.88 -3.44 6.38
CA LEU A 131 10.95 -2.64 7.18
C LEU A 131 10.46 -3.39 8.41
N ARG A 132 10.19 -4.70 8.30
CA ARG A 132 9.80 -5.53 9.45
C ARG A 132 10.92 -5.65 10.48
N ILE A 133 12.16 -5.87 10.03
CA ILE A 133 13.32 -5.88 10.93
C ILE A 133 13.47 -4.53 11.63
N GLY A 134 13.34 -3.42 10.89
CA GLY A 134 13.40 -2.08 11.46
C GLY A 134 12.31 -1.83 12.51
N ASN A 135 11.07 -2.26 12.23
CA ASN A 135 9.96 -2.18 13.18
C ASN A 135 10.23 -3.01 14.45
N GLU A 136 10.70 -4.25 14.30
CA GLU A 136 11.07 -5.08 15.45
C GLU A 136 12.17 -4.44 16.32
N GLN A 137 13.17 -3.82 15.71
CA GLN A 137 14.23 -3.08 16.42
C GLN A 137 13.69 -1.85 17.16
N LEU A 138 12.81 -1.07 16.51
CA LEU A 138 12.16 0.08 17.12
C LEU A 138 11.28 -0.33 18.31
N MET A 139 10.49 -1.39 18.15
CA MET A 139 9.64 -1.94 19.19
C MET A 139 10.45 -2.45 20.37
N PHE A 140 11.55 -3.17 20.12
CA PHE A 140 12.46 -3.63 21.17
C PHE A 140 13.09 -2.45 21.94
N GLY A 141 13.55 -1.42 21.23
CA GLY A 141 14.08 -0.21 21.85
C GLY A 141 13.03 0.52 22.70
N LEU A 142 11.80 0.64 22.20
CA LEU A 142 10.68 1.22 22.95
C LEU A 142 10.37 0.41 24.21
N GLU A 143 10.37 -0.92 24.12
CA GLU A 143 10.14 -1.80 25.27
C GLU A 143 11.21 -1.58 26.35
N GLN A 144 12.49 -1.57 25.98
CA GLN A 144 13.58 -1.33 26.93
C GLN A 144 13.43 0.02 27.65
N ARG A 145 13.13 1.09 26.91
CA ARG A 145 12.91 2.43 27.48
C ARG A 145 11.69 2.46 28.39
N ALA A 146 10.60 1.80 28.01
CA ALA A 146 9.39 1.70 28.84
C ALA A 146 9.62 0.90 30.13
N GLN A 147 10.46 -0.15 30.09
CA GLN A 147 10.87 -0.90 31.28
C GLN A 147 11.73 -0.03 32.22
N GLN A 148 12.69 0.72 31.67
CA GLN A 148 13.51 1.67 32.43
C GLN A 148 12.65 2.76 33.10
N TYR A 149 11.74 3.38 32.34
CA TYR A 149 10.82 4.39 32.84
C TYR A 149 9.99 3.85 34.03
N ARG A 150 9.38 2.66 33.87
CA ARG A 150 8.63 2.00 34.96
C ARG A 150 9.51 1.67 36.17
N ALA A 151 10.77 1.30 35.98
CA ALA A 151 11.70 1.03 37.08
C ALA A 151 12.04 2.31 37.87
N ILE A 152 12.27 3.43 37.18
CA ILE A 152 12.49 4.74 37.79
C ILE A 152 11.25 5.19 38.56
N GLN A 153 10.06 5.10 37.95
CA GLN A 153 8.78 5.40 38.62
C GLN A 153 8.60 4.59 39.91
N ARG A 154 8.82 3.27 39.88
CA ARG A 154 8.74 2.43 41.09
C ARG A 154 9.70 2.88 42.17
N ARG A 155 10.95 3.23 41.81
CA ARG A 155 11.96 3.69 42.76
C ARG A 155 11.60 5.04 43.39
N LEU A 156 11.06 5.97 42.59
CA LEU A 156 10.54 7.26 43.06
C LEU A 156 9.37 7.07 44.03
N LEU A 157 8.39 6.24 43.68
CA LEU A 157 7.23 5.95 44.55
C LEU A 157 7.67 5.38 45.91
N THR A 158 8.62 4.45 45.93
CA THR A 158 9.16 3.91 47.18
C THR A 158 9.82 4.99 48.03
N ARG A 159 10.59 5.91 47.41
CA ARG A 159 11.22 7.02 48.15
C ARG A 159 10.21 8.05 48.66
N PHE A 160 9.19 8.38 47.88
CA PHE A 160 8.13 9.31 48.31
C PHE A 160 7.26 8.74 49.44
N LYS A 161 7.16 7.41 49.54
CA LYS A 161 6.46 6.73 50.63
C LYS A 161 7.25 6.70 51.94
N ASP A 162 8.57 6.94 51.89
CA ASP A 162 9.44 6.88 53.06
C ASP A 162 9.24 8.11 53.96
N LYS A 163 9.15 7.90 55.28
CA LYS A 163 8.84 8.98 56.24
C LYS A 163 10.06 9.87 56.52
N THR A 164 11.26 9.40 56.20
CA THR A 164 12.51 10.14 56.32
C THR A 164 12.95 10.65 54.94
N PRO A 165 13.03 11.97 54.72
CA PRO A 165 13.37 12.52 53.41
C PRO A 165 14.81 12.17 53.03
N SER A 166 14.96 11.33 52.01
CA SER A 166 16.25 11.02 51.37
C SER A 166 16.36 11.74 50.04
N PRO A 167 17.52 12.30 49.66
CA PRO A 167 17.69 12.99 48.39
C PRO A 167 17.37 12.07 47.20
N LEU A 168 16.70 12.65 46.18
CA LEU A 168 16.23 11.92 45.00
C LEU A 168 17.37 11.52 44.05
N ASN A 169 18.60 12.01 44.27
CA ASN A 169 19.81 11.66 43.51
C ASN A 169 19.61 11.67 41.98
N CYS A 170 19.02 12.76 41.47
CA CYS A 170 18.74 12.97 40.04
C CYS A 170 17.76 11.97 39.39
N LEU A 171 17.01 11.18 40.17
CA LEU A 171 16.00 10.25 39.64
C LEU A 171 14.85 10.97 38.91
N ASP A 172 14.55 12.20 39.29
CA ASP A 172 13.65 13.13 38.63
C ASP A 172 14.16 13.51 37.23
N THR A 173 15.43 13.91 37.11
CA THR A 173 16.05 14.22 35.81
C THR A 173 16.11 12.98 34.89
N LEU A 174 16.38 11.80 35.45
CA LEU A 174 16.35 10.53 34.72
C LEU A 174 14.93 10.15 34.26
N LEU A 175 13.90 10.46 35.06
CA LEU A 175 12.51 10.23 34.69
C LEU A 175 12.12 11.09 33.49
N ASP A 176 12.46 12.38 33.51
CA ASP A 176 12.16 13.30 32.41
C ASP A 176 12.88 12.89 31.12
N GLY A 177 14.16 12.51 31.23
CA GLY A 177 14.93 12.01 30.09
C GLY A 177 14.36 10.72 29.48
N THR A 178 13.98 9.76 30.32
CA THR A 178 13.38 8.50 29.82
C THR A 178 11.96 8.69 29.29
N HIS A 179 11.17 9.58 29.88
CA HIS A 179 9.86 9.97 29.38
C HIS A 179 9.95 10.60 27.98
N ALA A 180 10.86 11.57 27.80
CA ALA A 180 11.07 12.21 26.51
C ALA A 180 11.48 11.19 25.43
N GLN A 181 12.33 10.23 25.77
CA GLN A 181 12.76 9.20 24.83
C GLN A 181 11.62 8.23 24.46
N VAL A 182 10.78 7.81 25.40
CA VAL A 182 9.59 6.98 25.12
C VAL A 182 8.61 7.75 24.23
N PHE A 183 8.38 9.02 24.53
CA PHE A 183 7.47 9.88 23.78
C PHE A 183 7.96 10.11 22.34
N LEU A 184 9.23 10.49 22.15
CA LEU A 184 9.82 10.68 20.82
C LEU A 184 9.84 9.39 19.98
N SER A 185 10.05 8.25 20.63
CA SER A 185 10.02 6.93 19.98
C SER A 185 8.61 6.58 19.47
N HIS A 186 7.55 7.05 20.15
CA HIS A 186 6.17 6.86 19.69
C HIS A 186 5.86 7.70 18.44
N PHE A 187 6.36 8.93 18.33
CA PHE A 187 6.08 9.80 17.17
C PHE A 187 6.92 9.47 15.93
N SER A 188 7.94 8.62 16.09
CA SER A 188 8.83 8.19 15.01
C SER A 188 8.42 6.85 14.38
N ILE A 189 7.34 6.23 14.89
CA ILE A 189 6.69 5.01 14.37
C ILE A 189 5.40 5.45 13.67
#